data_AF-A0A163K4U9-F1
#
_entry.id   AF-A0A163K4U9-F1
#
_cell.length_a   1.000
_cell.length_b   1.000
_cell.length_c   1.000
_cell.angle_alpha   90.00
_cell.angle_beta   90.00
_cell.angle_gamma   90.00
#
_symmetry.space_group_name_H-M   'P 1'
#
loop_
_entity.id
_entity.type
_entity.pdbx_description
1 polymer ?
#
loop_
_entity_poly.entity_id
_entity_poly.type
_entity_poly.pdbx_seq_one_letter_code
_entity_poly.pdbx_strand_id
1 'polypeptide(L)'
;MAGFPTNARSFYFARAALDPPTSLCKKLFPAIGEWHDRLAANELSSDNNDLIQATIAANAFVQVIMMLRKTFIKDSMLMIAQAITLSK
;
A
#
# COMPACT_ATOMS: atom_id res chain seq x y z
N MET A 1 -20.56 -7.42 -6.08
CA MET A 1 -19.52 -8.39 -5.65
C MET A 1 -18.47 -7.65 -4.82
N ALA A 2 -18.71 -7.58 -3.51
CA ALA A 2 -17.81 -7.18 -2.40
C ALA A 2 -18.59 -7.26 -1.06
N GLY A 3 -19.59 -8.16 -0.99
CA GLY A 3 -20.52 -8.24 0.15
C GLY A 3 -21.51 -7.08 0.32
N PHE A 4 -21.45 -6.01 -0.49
CA PHE A 4 -22.37 -4.89 -0.36
C PHE A 4 -23.79 -5.25 -0.83
N PRO A 5 -24.85 -4.95 -0.04
CA PRO A 5 -26.22 -5.25 -0.44
C PRO A 5 -26.66 -4.35 -1.61
N THR A 6 -27.33 -4.93 -2.60
CA THR A 6 -27.82 -4.25 -3.82
C THR A 6 -28.78 -3.08 -3.52
N ASN A 7 -29.45 -3.10 -2.37
CA ASN A 7 -30.44 -2.09 -1.94
C ASN A 7 -30.09 -1.40 -0.61
N ALA A 8 -28.85 -1.51 -0.11
CA ALA A 8 -28.50 -0.84 1.14
C ALA A 8 -28.09 0.60 0.88
N ARG A 9 -28.74 1.51 1.62
CA ARG A 9 -28.26 2.86 1.90
C ARG A 9 -26.75 2.77 2.15
N SER A 10 -25.96 3.26 1.19
CA SER A 10 -24.52 3.03 1.15
C SER A 10 -23.88 3.65 2.39
N PHE A 11 -23.41 2.81 3.31
CA PHE A 11 -22.47 3.25 4.33
C PHE A 11 -21.12 3.40 3.63
N TYR A 12 -20.90 4.54 2.96
CA TYR A 12 -19.57 4.91 2.52
C TYR A 12 -18.78 5.23 3.78
N PHE A 13 -17.84 4.35 4.13
CA PHE A 13 -16.85 4.72 5.12
C PHE A 13 -15.98 5.81 4.52
N ALA A 14 -16.08 7.03 5.06
CA ALA A 14 -15.23 8.12 4.64
C ALA A 14 -13.78 7.68 4.91
N ARG A 15 -13.05 7.34 3.84
CA ARG A 15 -11.61 7.10 3.94
C ARG A 15 -11.00 8.41 4.39
N ALA A 16 -10.45 8.43 5.60
CA ALA A 16 -9.65 9.57 6.04
C ALA A 16 -8.53 9.76 5.01
N ALA A 17 -8.53 10.91 4.33
CA ALA A 17 -7.51 11.32 3.37
C ALA A 17 -6.18 11.68 4.05
N LEU A 18 -5.89 11.08 5.20
CA LEU A 18 -4.66 11.28 5.93
C LEU A 18 -3.64 10.30 5.39
N ASP A 19 -2.55 10.82 4.84
CA ASP A 19 -1.43 9.97 4.50
C ASP A 19 -0.81 9.38 5.77
N PRO A 20 -0.59 8.05 5.78
CA PRO A 20 -0.08 7.38 6.96
C PRO A 20 1.29 7.97 7.32
N PRO A 21 1.58 8.16 8.62
CA PRO A 21 2.86 8.71 9.06
C PRO A 21 4.03 7.94 8.45
N THR A 22 5.01 8.66 7.89
CA THR A 22 6.16 8.04 7.19
C THR A 22 6.94 7.08 8.10
N SER A 23 7.02 7.37 9.39
CA SER A 23 7.65 6.50 10.39
C SER A 23 6.92 5.16 10.55
N LEU A 24 5.59 5.18 10.53
CA LEU A 24 4.75 3.99 10.67
C LEU A 24 4.72 3.18 9.37
N CYS A 25 4.75 3.86 8.22
CA CYS A 25 5.10 3.22 6.96
C CYS A 25 6.41 2.47 7.16
N LYS A 26 7.56 3.14 7.38
CA LYS A 26 8.90 2.52 7.43
C LYS A 26 9.02 1.23 8.28
N LYS A 27 8.24 1.10 9.36
CA LYS A 27 8.17 -0.13 10.17
C LYS A 27 7.44 -1.29 9.50
N LEU A 28 6.37 -1.03 8.74
CA LEU A 28 5.59 -2.05 8.05
C LEU A 28 6.32 -2.43 6.75
N PHE A 29 6.89 -3.63 6.68
CA PHE A 29 7.73 -4.06 5.55
C PHE A 29 8.97 -3.16 5.30
N PRO A 30 9.96 -3.15 6.19
CA PRO A 30 11.13 -2.28 6.09
C PRO A 30 11.96 -2.53 4.81
N ALA A 31 12.09 -3.80 4.40
CA ALA A 31 12.87 -4.20 3.24
C ALA A 31 12.34 -3.60 1.92
N ILE A 32 11.04 -3.28 1.80
CA ILE A 32 10.48 -2.70 0.57
C ILE A 32 11.08 -1.32 0.25
N GLY A 33 11.44 -0.53 1.27
CA GLY A 33 12.12 0.74 1.05
C GLY A 33 13.48 0.54 0.40
N GLU A 34 14.26 -0.41 0.94
CA GLU A 34 15.57 -0.77 0.40
C GLU A 34 15.48 -1.32 -1.04
N TRP A 35 14.50 -2.21 -1.31
CA TRP A 35 14.29 -2.73 -2.66
C TRP A 35 13.89 -1.65 -3.67
N HIS A 36 13.09 -0.67 -3.25
CA HIS A 36 12.75 0.47 -4.10
C HIS A 36 13.98 1.30 -4.46
N ASP A 37 14.83 1.62 -3.47
CA ASP A 37 16.06 2.39 -3.71
C ASP A 37 17.05 1.63 -4.60
N ARG A 38 17.19 0.31 -4.39
CA ARG A 38 18.01 -0.57 -5.22
C ARG A 38 17.51 -0.66 -6.66
N LEU A 39 16.20 -0.74 -6.86
CA LEU A 39 15.60 -0.76 -8.20
C LEU A 39 15.80 0.57 -8.92
N ALA A 40 15.64 1.70 -8.23
CA ALA A 40 15.90 3.03 -8.80
C ALA A 40 17.36 3.21 -9.25
N ALA A 41 18.32 2.62 -8.51
CA ALA A 41 19.73 2.62 -8.90
C ALA A 41 20.01 1.70 -10.11
N ASN A 42 19.36 0.53 -10.17
CA ASN A 42 19.55 -0.44 -11.25
C ASN A 42 18.91 0.01 -12.58
N GLU A 43 17.79 0.73 -12.54
CA GLU A 43 17.14 1.29 -13.73
C GLU A 43 18.06 2.27 -14.47
N LEU A 44 18.89 3.00 -13.74
CA LEU A 44 19.86 3.95 -14.31
C LEU A 44 21.06 3.27 -15.01
N SER A 45 21.23 1.96 -14.84
CA SER A 45 22.42 1.20 -15.24
C SER A 45 22.17 0.16 -16.35
N SER A 46 20.96 0.06 -16.91
CA SER A 46 20.57 -1.10 -17.73
C SER A 46 21.04 -1.04 -19.20
N ASP A 47 21.96 -1.93 -19.58
CA ASP A 47 22.51 -2.15 -20.94
C ASP A 47 22.01 -3.45 -21.63
N ASN A 48 21.00 -4.17 -21.09
CA ASN A 48 20.55 -5.45 -21.68
C ASN A 48 19.03 -5.65 -21.68
N ASN A 49 18.50 -6.21 -22.78
CA ASN A 49 17.06 -6.29 -23.08
C ASN A 49 16.26 -7.34 -22.28
N ASP A 50 16.85 -8.50 -21.94
CA ASP A 50 16.14 -9.55 -21.19
C ASP A 50 16.00 -9.23 -19.69
N LEU A 51 16.93 -8.42 -19.16
CA LEU A 51 16.89 -7.94 -17.77
C LEU A 51 15.74 -6.93 -17.55
N ILE A 52 15.28 -6.27 -18.61
CA ILE A 52 14.26 -5.22 -18.55
C ILE A 52 12.91 -5.78 -18.10
N GLN A 53 12.47 -6.93 -18.63
CA GLN A 53 11.17 -7.50 -18.25
C GLN A 53 11.13 -7.92 -16.78
N ALA A 54 12.21 -8.52 -16.28
CA ALA A 54 12.36 -8.87 -14.87
C ALA A 54 12.37 -7.62 -13.98
N THR A 55 13.02 -6.54 -14.44
CA THR A 55 13.08 -5.25 -13.73
C THR A 55 11.72 -4.55 -13.70
N ILE A 56 10.97 -4.55 -14.81
CA ILE A 56 9.61 -3.98 -14.87
C ILE A 56 8.66 -4.74 -13.93
N ALA A 57 8.72 -6.08 -13.94
CA ALA A 57 7.91 -6.90 -13.05
C ALA A 57 8.26 -6.67 -11.57
N ALA A 58 9.55 -6.56 -11.24
CA ALA A 58 10.01 -6.25 -9.88
C ALA A 58 9.58 -4.86 -9.43
N ASN A 59 9.68 -3.84 -10.30
CA ASN A 59 9.21 -2.49 -10.06
C ASN A 59 7.71 -2.46 -9.79
N ALA A 60 6.91 -3.10 -10.64
CA ALA A 60 5.46 -3.19 -10.46
C ALA A 60 5.10 -3.89 -9.13
N PHE A 61 5.80 -4.98 -8.80
CA PHE A 61 5.59 -5.69 -7.55
C PHE A 61 5.90 -4.82 -6.32
N VAL A 62 7.04 -4.13 -6.30
CA VAL A 62 7.41 -3.22 -5.21
C VAL A 62 6.39 -2.08 -5.07
N GLN A 63 5.89 -1.53 -6.18
CA GLN A 63 4.84 -0.51 -6.15
C GLN A 63 3.52 -1.03 -5.56
N VAL A 64 3.09 -2.24 -5.94
CA VAL A 64 1.86 -2.85 -5.39
C VAL A 64 2.00 -3.04 -3.88
N ILE A 65 3.16 -3.51 -3.39
CA ILE A 65 3.39 -3.68 -1.96
C ILE A 65 3.45 -2.32 -1.23
N MET A 66 4.05 -1.30 -1.83
CA MET A 66 4.01 0.08 -1.28
C MET A 66 2.59 0.62 -1.20
N MET A 67 1.76 0.36 -2.20
CA MET A 67 0.36 0.79 -2.22
C MET A 67 -0.45 0.03 -1.16
N LEU A 68 -0.24 -1.29 -1.05
CA LEU A 68 -0.83 -2.15 -0.03
C LEU A 68 -0.48 -1.67 1.39
N ARG A 69 0.77 -1.26 1.62
CA ARG A 69 1.23 -0.73 2.90
C ARG A 69 0.43 0.51 3.30
N LYS A 70 0.22 1.45 2.36
CA LYS A 70 -0.54 2.69 2.62
C LYS A 70 -2.01 2.40 2.90
N THR A 71 -2.63 1.52 2.10
CA THR A 71 -4.04 1.16 2.30
C THR A 71 -4.25 0.38 3.59
N PHE A 72 -3.36 -0.56 3.92
CA PHE A 72 -3.43 -1.35 5.15
C PHE A 72 -3.38 -0.47 6.40
N ILE A 73 -2.51 0.54 6.45
CA ILE A 73 -2.44 1.47 7.58
C ILE A 73 -3.72 2.31 7.67
N LYS A 74 -4.18 2.88 6.55
CA LYS A 74 -5.41 3.70 6.52
C LYS A 74 -6.62 2.88 6.98
N ASP A 75 -6.76 1.66 6.47
CA ASP A 75 -7.89 0.78 6.79
C ASP A 75 -7.78 0.23 8.22
N SER A 76 -6.58 -0.04 8.74
CA SER A 76 -6.40 -0.45 10.16
C SER A 76 -6.71 0.68 11.14
N MET A 77 -6.31 1.93 10.84
CA MET A 77 -6.68 3.10 11.64
C MET A 77 -8.19 3.30 11.70
N LEU A 78 -8.87 3.01 10.59
CA LEU A 78 -10.31 3.07 10.52
C LEU A 78 -10.96 2.01 11.40
N MET A 79 -10.51 0.75 11.27
CA MET A 79 -11.03 -0.37 12.04
C MET A 79 -10.83 -0.18 13.55
N ILE A 80 -9.67 0.32 13.99
CA ILE A 80 -9.42 0.56 15.41
C ILE A 80 -10.24 1.74 15.95
N ALA A 81 -10.41 2.82 15.18
CA ALA A 81 -11.25 3.96 15.57
C ALA A 81 -12.73 3.54 15.73
N GLN A 82 -13.23 2.70 14.82
CA GLN A 82 -14.58 2.13 14.93
C GLN A 82 -14.72 1.20 16.14
N ALA A 83 -13.75 0.31 16.37
CA ALA A 83 -13.77 -0.61 17.51
C ALA A 83 -13.80 0.15 18.86
N ILE A 84 -13.03 1.23 18.97
CA ILE A 84 -13.04 2.10 20.16
C ILE A 84 -14.39 2.82 20.31
N THR A 85 -15.00 3.25 19.20
CA THR A 85 -16.30 3.96 19.22
C THR A 85 -17.46 3.03 19.59
N LEU A 86 -17.42 1.76 19.19
CA LEU A 86 -18.42 0.74 19.54
C LEU A 86 -18.28 0.18 20.98
N SER A 87 -17.11 0.36 21.60
CA SER A 87 -16.83 -0.09 22.97
C SER A 87 -17.20 0.93 24.05
N LYS A 88 -17.80 2.07 23.67
CA LYS A 88 -18.26 3.15 24.55
C LYS A 88 -19.77 3.25 24.53
#